data_AF-A0A816GSD1-F1
#
_entry.id   AF-A0A816GSD1-F1
#
_cell.length_a   1.000
_cell.length_b   1.000
_cell.length_c   1.000
_cell.angle_alpha   90.00
_cell.angle_beta   90.00
_cell.angle_gamma   90.00
#
_symmetry.space_group_name_H-M   'P 1'
#
loop_
_entity.id
_entity.type
_entity.pdbx_description
1 polymer ?
#
loop_
_entity_poly.entity_id
_entity_poly.type
_entity_poly.pdbx_seq_one_letter_code
_entity_poly.pdbx_strand_id
1 'polypeptide(L)'
;PRGTRITSIKTTDIEHLDWFTWTGVLGLVCEGIWPPCSDITDVNSTDLTNDKKVLATADDFGLVKLFDFPVKGKAAKFKRYTGHSAHVTRVRWTCDDSYLISIGGRDVAALVWKHEHRNTDIASSTMSKTTVNSVRATPSSTLASQPERPVSDDSDNTDSEEEGYDSDVQHDRNMDYNARILINPVRTKDDKKEIRRPPTTTNRRPMHLKVKTTQQKVKDELALVKVALKSGLGLGLLSAMQRHSSTDDALDHNAKPRGRIVGLKLDHIHGYRGFDCRDNLFYLADNESIVYPAAGAGVIHHIRQGTQKFYLKHTDDIISMAVHSGKKYKNIVASGQIGENPTIHIWDPETQRTLSVLSGKHKRGVCSLSF
;
A
#
# COMPACT_ATOMS: atom_id res chain seq x y z
N PRO A 1 -2.28 6.17 -40.74
CA PRO A 1 -3.48 5.68 -40.01
C PRO A 1 -4.77 6.26 -40.61
N ARG A 2 -5.66 5.41 -41.16
CA ARG A 2 -7.00 5.82 -41.60
C ARG A 2 -7.93 5.76 -40.40
N GLY A 3 -8.13 6.89 -39.73
CA GLY A 3 -9.07 7.02 -38.62
C GLY A 3 -9.63 8.44 -38.61
N THR A 4 -10.95 8.56 -38.46
CA THR A 4 -11.62 9.85 -38.31
C THR A 4 -11.21 10.47 -36.99
N ARG A 5 -10.66 11.69 -37.02
CA ARG A 5 -10.27 12.41 -35.80
C ARG A 5 -11.52 12.82 -35.03
N ILE A 6 -11.81 12.13 -33.93
CA ILE A 6 -12.84 12.55 -32.98
C ILE A 6 -12.27 13.74 -32.20
N THR A 7 -12.86 14.93 -32.39
CA THR A 7 -12.36 16.18 -31.79
C THR A 7 -12.88 16.44 -30.39
N SER A 8 -13.97 15.77 -29.98
CA SER A 8 -14.51 15.82 -28.61
C SER A 8 -15.41 14.62 -28.36
N ILE A 9 -15.11 13.81 -27.34
CA ILE A 9 -16.05 12.84 -26.78
C ILE A 9 -16.85 13.59 -25.71
N LYS A 10 -18.18 13.46 -25.68
CA LYS A 10 -18.99 14.09 -24.63
C LYS A 10 -18.70 13.41 -23.29
N THR A 11 -18.71 14.16 -22.19
CA THR A 11 -18.46 13.62 -20.84
C THR A 11 -19.40 12.46 -20.51
N THR A 12 -20.67 12.55 -20.89
CA THR A 12 -21.66 11.48 -20.72
C THR A 12 -21.29 10.20 -21.47
N ASP A 13 -20.70 10.33 -22.66
CA ASP A 13 -20.31 9.16 -23.45
C ASP A 13 -19.08 8.50 -22.82
N ILE A 14 -18.17 9.27 -22.23
CA ILE A 14 -17.00 8.78 -21.48
C ILE A 14 -17.41 8.00 -20.23
N GLU A 15 -18.48 8.44 -19.56
CA GLU A 15 -19.01 7.77 -18.35
C GLU A 15 -19.58 6.38 -18.64
N HIS A 16 -20.03 6.12 -19.87
CA HIS A 16 -20.56 4.84 -20.31
C HIS A 16 -19.52 3.94 -20.98
N LEU A 17 -18.28 4.40 -21.15
CA LEU A 17 -17.21 3.58 -21.71
C LEU A 17 -16.77 2.53 -20.69
N ASP A 18 -16.83 1.28 -21.13
CA ASP A 18 -16.26 0.17 -20.37
C ASP A 18 -14.75 0.09 -20.61
N TRP A 19 -14.00 0.82 -19.78
CA TRP A 19 -12.54 0.87 -19.89
C TRP A 19 -11.94 -0.52 -19.64
N PHE A 20 -10.95 -0.89 -20.46
CA PHE A 20 -10.23 -2.15 -20.32
C PHE A 20 -9.36 -2.16 -19.06
N THR A 21 -8.60 -1.08 -18.84
CA THR A 21 -7.77 -0.86 -17.65
C THR A 21 -8.06 0.51 -17.08
N TRP A 22 -7.97 0.66 -15.76
CA TRP A 22 -8.05 1.97 -15.11
C TRP A 22 -6.76 2.28 -14.34
N THR A 23 -5.85 3.02 -14.98
CA THR A 23 -4.58 3.46 -14.36
C THR A 23 -4.54 4.94 -14.05
N GLY A 24 -5.66 5.65 -14.25
CA GLY A 24 -5.78 7.09 -14.05
C GLY A 24 -6.11 7.43 -12.61
N VAL A 25 -5.43 8.42 -12.05
CA VAL A 25 -5.76 8.98 -10.72
C VAL A 25 -6.93 9.97 -10.79
N LEU A 26 -7.30 10.41 -11.99
CA LEU A 26 -8.39 11.36 -12.23
C LEU A 26 -9.58 10.66 -12.90
N GLY A 27 -10.76 10.80 -12.29
CA GLY A 27 -12.03 10.39 -12.88
C GLY A 27 -13.14 10.23 -11.85
N LEU A 28 -14.39 10.28 -12.31
CA LEU A 28 -15.58 10.21 -11.45
C LEU A 28 -15.72 8.87 -10.71
N VAL A 29 -15.11 7.81 -11.24
CA VAL A 29 -15.12 6.46 -10.64
C VAL A 29 -14.05 6.28 -9.56
N CYS A 30 -13.15 7.25 -9.38
CA CYS A 30 -12.09 7.20 -8.38
C CYS A 30 -11.93 8.53 -7.62
N GLU A 31 -12.99 9.32 -7.49
CA GLU A 31 -12.97 10.60 -6.77
C GLU A 31 -12.64 10.47 -5.27
N GLY A 32 -12.88 9.29 -4.69
CA GLY A 32 -12.68 9.05 -3.25
C GLY A 32 -11.27 8.60 -2.87
N ILE A 33 -10.35 8.46 -3.82
CA ILE A 33 -8.98 8.00 -3.53
C ILE A 33 -8.11 9.04 -2.81
N TRP A 34 -8.53 10.30 -2.83
CA TRP A 34 -7.76 11.45 -2.36
C TRP A 34 -7.84 11.58 -0.83
N PRO A 35 -6.70 11.58 -0.11
CA PRO A 35 -6.68 11.82 1.32
C PRO A 35 -7.25 13.20 1.72
N PRO A 36 -7.67 13.39 2.98
CA PRO A 36 -8.06 14.72 3.47
C PRO A 36 -6.93 15.74 3.29
N CYS A 37 -7.28 16.92 2.78
CA CYS A 37 -6.32 18.02 2.51
C CYS A 37 -5.24 17.70 1.47
N SER A 38 -5.35 16.60 0.73
CA SER A 38 -4.42 16.27 -0.34
C SER A 38 -4.57 17.21 -1.53
N ASP A 39 -3.49 17.42 -2.27
CA ASP A 39 -3.57 17.99 -3.61
C ASP A 39 -3.61 16.89 -4.68
N ILE A 40 -3.73 17.29 -5.96
CA ILE A 40 -3.83 16.35 -7.08
C ILE A 40 -2.52 15.62 -7.40
N THR A 41 -1.43 15.91 -6.67
CA THR A 41 -0.10 15.31 -6.86
C THR A 41 0.22 14.24 -5.84
N ASP A 42 -0.50 14.19 -4.72
CA ASP A 42 -0.22 13.25 -3.63
C ASP A 42 -0.45 11.78 -4.01
N VAL A 43 -1.37 11.50 -4.93
CA VAL A 43 -1.62 10.15 -5.46
C VAL A 43 -0.94 10.00 -6.82
N ASN A 44 0.06 9.12 -6.88
CA ASN A 44 0.96 8.96 -8.03
C ASN A 44 0.43 8.00 -9.09
N SER A 45 -0.27 6.95 -8.65
CA SER A 45 -0.68 5.86 -9.53
C SER A 45 -1.91 5.15 -8.99
N THR A 46 -2.74 4.67 -9.92
CA THR A 46 -3.77 3.68 -9.65
C THR A 46 -3.64 2.48 -10.57
N ASP A 47 -4.25 1.36 -10.19
CA ASP A 47 -4.52 0.24 -11.08
C ASP A 47 -5.73 -0.56 -10.60
N LEU A 48 -6.60 -0.98 -11.52
CA LEU A 48 -7.86 -1.68 -11.24
C LEU A 48 -7.73 -3.16 -11.60
N THR A 49 -8.22 -4.04 -10.74
CA THR A 49 -8.28 -5.48 -11.03
C THR A 49 -9.12 -5.78 -12.26
N ASN A 50 -8.84 -6.89 -12.95
CA ASN A 50 -9.55 -7.25 -14.19
C ASN A 50 -11.05 -7.48 -13.95
N ASP A 51 -11.43 -7.94 -12.76
CA ASP A 51 -12.83 -8.14 -12.36
C ASP A 51 -13.56 -6.84 -11.98
N LYS A 52 -12.85 -5.69 -12.04
CA LYS A 52 -13.36 -4.34 -11.77
C LYS A 52 -13.93 -4.17 -10.37
N LYS A 53 -13.38 -4.89 -9.38
CA LYS A 53 -13.84 -4.81 -7.98
C LYS A 53 -12.90 -4.04 -7.06
N VAL A 54 -11.59 -4.08 -7.30
CA VAL A 54 -10.60 -3.53 -6.36
C VAL A 54 -9.67 -2.55 -7.08
N LEU A 55 -9.62 -1.31 -6.58
CA LEU A 55 -8.70 -0.29 -7.05
C LEU A 55 -7.51 -0.17 -6.10
N ALA A 56 -6.30 -0.37 -6.62
CA ALA A 56 -5.07 -0.10 -5.89
C ALA A 56 -4.62 1.34 -6.16
N THR A 57 -4.07 2.00 -5.15
CA THR A 57 -3.43 3.32 -5.28
C THR A 57 -2.07 3.34 -4.60
N ALA A 58 -1.23 4.28 -5.05
CA ALA A 58 0.08 4.56 -4.50
C ALA A 58 0.24 6.08 -4.31
N ASP A 59 0.82 6.49 -3.19
CA ASP A 59 0.95 7.89 -2.81
C ASP A 59 2.39 8.33 -2.48
N ASP A 60 2.55 9.65 -2.30
CA ASP A 60 3.82 10.28 -1.94
C ASP A 60 4.30 9.95 -0.51
N PHE A 61 3.43 9.34 0.30
CA PHE A 61 3.67 9.02 1.70
C PHE A 61 4.21 7.62 1.94
N GLY A 62 4.48 6.87 0.86
CA GLY A 62 4.97 5.50 0.94
C GLY A 62 3.87 4.46 1.17
N LEU A 63 2.60 4.83 0.97
CA LEU A 63 1.48 3.93 1.20
C LEU A 63 0.98 3.35 -0.11
N VAL A 64 0.61 2.07 -0.03
CA VAL A 64 -0.26 1.41 -1.00
C VAL A 64 -1.62 1.27 -0.34
N LYS A 65 -2.70 1.62 -1.03
CA LYS A 65 -4.08 1.51 -0.51
C LYS A 65 -4.94 0.70 -1.48
N LEU A 66 -5.85 -0.11 -0.93
CA LEU A 66 -6.88 -0.82 -1.70
C LEU A 66 -8.26 -0.26 -1.36
N PHE A 67 -9.07 -0.01 -2.40
CA PHE A 67 -10.43 0.50 -2.31
C PHE A 67 -11.41 -0.41 -3.04
N ASP A 68 -12.66 -0.45 -2.57
CA ASP A 68 -13.77 -1.02 -3.34
C ASP A 68 -14.05 -0.11 -4.54
N PHE A 69 -14.13 -0.68 -5.73
CA PHE A 69 -14.42 0.05 -6.97
C PHE A 69 -15.93 0.01 -7.32
N PRO A 70 -16.54 1.14 -7.74
CA PRO A 70 -15.96 2.48 -7.89
C PRO A 70 -15.76 3.20 -6.56
N VAL A 71 -14.72 4.02 -6.47
CA VAL A 71 -14.35 4.79 -5.27
C VAL A 71 -15.02 6.16 -5.31
N LYS A 72 -16.24 6.25 -4.77
CA LYS A 72 -17.06 7.47 -4.76
C LYS A 72 -17.15 8.11 -3.38
N GLY A 73 -17.40 9.41 -3.35
CA GLY A 73 -17.58 10.20 -2.15
C GLY A 73 -16.27 10.57 -1.44
N LYS A 74 -16.39 11.46 -0.45
CA LYS A 74 -15.26 11.88 0.39
C LYS A 74 -15.03 10.85 1.49
N ALA A 75 -13.75 10.60 1.83
CA ALA A 75 -13.34 9.64 2.85
C ALA A 75 -13.81 8.20 2.56
N ALA A 76 -13.55 7.73 1.33
CA ALA A 76 -13.79 6.34 0.97
C ALA A 76 -13.01 5.41 1.91
N LYS A 77 -13.60 4.25 2.21
CA LYS A 77 -12.93 3.23 3.02
C LYS A 77 -11.83 2.55 2.20
N PHE A 78 -10.72 2.21 2.86
CA PHE A 78 -9.60 1.53 2.23
C PHE A 78 -8.84 0.67 3.24
N LYS A 79 -8.11 -0.33 2.73
CA LYS A 79 -7.04 -1.01 3.48
C LYS A 79 -5.71 -0.40 3.09
N ARG A 80 -4.82 -0.15 4.05
CA ARG A 80 -3.47 0.40 3.77
C ARG A 80 -2.36 -0.61 4.00
N TYR A 81 -1.28 -0.44 3.26
CA TYR A 81 -0.11 -1.29 3.31
C TYR A 81 1.15 -0.43 3.36
N THR A 82 2.06 -0.78 4.27
CA THR A 82 3.31 -0.05 4.55
C THR A 82 4.52 -0.91 4.20
N GLY A 83 5.59 -0.26 3.74
CA GLY A 83 6.88 -0.90 3.51
C GLY A 83 7.85 0.00 2.76
N HIS A 84 7.30 0.80 1.84
CA HIS A 84 8.04 1.91 1.24
C HIS A 84 8.30 3.02 2.27
N SER A 85 9.50 3.59 2.21
CA SER A 85 9.99 4.71 3.05
C SER A 85 10.13 6.01 2.25
N ALA A 86 9.77 5.97 0.97
CA ALA A 86 9.68 7.11 0.08
C ALA A 86 8.36 7.04 -0.71
N HIS A 87 8.10 8.04 -1.55
CA HIS A 87 6.95 8.04 -2.44
C HIS A 87 6.88 6.78 -3.30
N VAL A 88 5.68 6.20 -3.38
CA VAL A 88 5.40 5.06 -4.25
C VAL A 88 5.05 5.63 -5.63
N THR A 89 5.96 5.44 -6.58
CA THR A 89 5.84 6.00 -7.94
C THR A 89 4.81 5.27 -8.79
N ARG A 90 4.55 3.98 -8.48
CA ARG A 90 3.67 3.13 -9.29
C ARG A 90 3.16 1.93 -8.51
N VAL A 91 1.94 1.51 -8.85
CA VAL A 91 1.35 0.20 -8.50
C VAL A 91 0.80 -0.48 -9.75
N ARG A 92 0.98 -1.80 -9.89
CA ARG A 92 0.39 -2.58 -10.99
C ARG A 92 -0.07 -3.95 -10.52
N TRP A 93 -1.28 -4.33 -10.89
CA TRP A 93 -1.75 -5.71 -10.76
C TRP A 93 -1.05 -6.59 -11.79
N THR A 94 -0.85 -7.83 -11.41
CA THR A 94 -0.52 -8.91 -12.35
C THR A 94 -1.73 -9.23 -13.22
N CYS A 95 -1.50 -9.86 -14.38
CA CYS A 95 -2.56 -10.12 -15.35
C CYS A 95 -3.66 -11.05 -14.84
N ASP A 96 -3.41 -11.81 -13.77
CA ASP A 96 -4.35 -12.70 -13.11
C ASP A 96 -4.83 -12.15 -11.75
N ASP A 97 -4.49 -10.89 -11.43
CA ASP A 97 -4.79 -10.21 -10.16
C ASP A 97 -4.25 -10.94 -8.91
N SER A 98 -3.35 -11.92 -9.05
CA SER A 98 -2.85 -12.72 -7.93
C SER A 98 -1.79 -12.01 -7.10
N TYR A 99 -1.12 -11.03 -7.71
CA TYR A 99 -0.15 -10.15 -7.07
C TYR A 99 -0.35 -8.69 -7.48
N LEU A 100 0.02 -7.79 -6.57
CA LEU A 100 0.25 -6.38 -6.84
C LEU A 100 1.75 -6.09 -6.72
N ILE A 101 2.29 -5.26 -7.61
CA ILE A 101 3.69 -4.79 -7.55
C ILE A 101 3.68 -3.29 -7.30
N SER A 102 4.43 -2.81 -6.32
CA SER A 102 4.65 -1.38 -6.08
C SER A 102 6.13 -1.01 -6.21
N ILE A 103 6.41 0.18 -6.76
CA ILE A 103 7.78 0.68 -6.97
C ILE A 103 7.97 1.97 -6.19
N GLY A 104 8.94 1.98 -5.28
CA GLY A 104 9.29 3.16 -4.52
C GLY A 104 10.39 3.96 -5.21
N GLY A 105 10.29 5.29 -5.13
CA GLY A 105 11.17 6.18 -5.87
C GLY A 105 12.58 6.25 -5.28
N ARG A 106 12.73 6.88 -4.11
CA ARG A 106 14.05 7.08 -3.47
C ARG A 106 14.51 5.91 -2.61
N ASP A 107 13.58 5.07 -2.17
CA ASP A 107 13.93 3.86 -1.43
C ASP A 107 14.48 2.75 -2.35
N VAL A 108 14.29 2.92 -3.67
CA VAL A 108 14.80 2.06 -4.76
C VAL A 108 14.37 0.61 -4.57
N ALA A 109 13.20 0.39 -3.95
CA ALA A 109 12.64 -0.93 -3.70
C ALA A 109 11.44 -1.21 -4.61
N ALA A 110 11.32 -2.46 -5.04
CA ALA A 110 10.10 -3.02 -5.59
C ALA A 110 9.50 -4.01 -4.59
N LEU A 111 8.28 -3.75 -4.16
CA LEU A 111 7.55 -4.60 -3.21
C LEU A 111 6.54 -5.43 -3.99
N VAL A 112 6.56 -6.74 -3.73
CA VAL A 112 5.65 -7.72 -4.31
C VAL A 112 4.67 -8.15 -3.25
N TRP A 113 3.39 -7.89 -3.51
CA TRP A 113 2.30 -8.15 -2.60
C TRP A 113 1.42 -9.26 -3.17
N LYS A 114 1.27 -10.35 -2.43
CA LYS A 114 0.32 -11.40 -2.76
C LYS A 114 -1.09 -10.93 -2.44
N HIS A 115 -1.98 -11.02 -3.43
CA HIS A 115 -3.41 -10.76 -3.24
C HIS A 115 -4.04 -11.94 -2.53
N GLU A 116 -4.66 -11.69 -1.39
CA GLU A 116 -5.36 -12.74 -0.66
C GLU A 116 -6.75 -12.92 -1.27
N HIS A 117 -7.14 -14.17 -1.54
CA HIS A 117 -8.49 -14.51 -1.97
C HIS A 117 -9.24 -15.13 -0.79
N ARG A 118 -10.54 -14.84 -0.69
CA ARG A 118 -11.41 -15.53 0.26
C ARG A 118 -11.45 -16.99 -0.13
N ASN A 119 -11.08 -17.88 0.79
CA ASN A 119 -11.23 -19.32 0.64
C ASN A 119 -12.72 -19.69 0.65
N THR A 120 -13.45 -19.41 -0.43
CA THR A 120 -14.83 -19.89 -0.60
C THR A 120 -14.89 -21.23 -1.35
N ASP A 121 -13.78 -21.71 -1.91
CA ASP A 121 -13.84 -22.82 -2.87
C ASP A 121 -13.45 -24.19 -2.29
N ILE A 122 -12.98 -24.26 -1.04
CA ILE A 122 -12.62 -25.55 -0.41
C ILE A 122 -13.86 -26.39 -0.09
N ALA A 123 -15.06 -25.80 -0.02
CA ALA A 123 -16.31 -26.54 0.16
C ALA A 123 -16.74 -27.35 -1.10
N SER A 124 -16.14 -27.11 -2.27
CA SER A 124 -16.51 -27.80 -3.51
C SER A 124 -15.69 -29.08 -3.81
N SER A 125 -14.60 -29.34 -3.06
CA SER A 125 -13.69 -30.48 -3.37
C SER A 125 -13.85 -31.72 -2.48
N THR A 126 -14.73 -31.72 -1.48
CA THR A 126 -14.87 -32.85 -0.53
C THR A 126 -15.99 -33.86 -0.88
N MET A 127 -16.57 -33.79 -2.07
CA MET A 127 -17.55 -34.78 -2.56
C MET A 127 -17.03 -35.55 -3.79
N SER A 128 -15.85 -36.16 -3.67
CA SER A 128 -15.46 -37.29 -4.52
C SER A 128 -14.27 -38.04 -3.94
N LYS A 129 -14.50 -38.87 -2.91
CA LYS A 129 -13.63 -40.01 -2.54
C LYS A 129 -14.36 -40.96 -1.58
N THR A 130 -15.26 -41.76 -2.15
CA THR A 130 -15.60 -43.13 -1.69
C THR A 130 -14.91 -44.02 -2.72
N THR A 131 -14.15 -45.09 -2.48
CA THR A 131 -14.09 -46.17 -1.48
C THR A 131 -12.66 -46.74 -1.64
N VAL A 132 -11.96 -47.32 -0.65
CA VAL A 132 -11.86 -48.77 -0.38
C VAL A 132 -11.19 -48.97 0.99
N ASN A 133 -11.77 -49.90 1.76
CA ASN A 133 -11.37 -50.44 3.06
C ASN A 133 -9.89 -50.88 3.15
N SER A 134 -9.28 -50.83 4.35
CA SER A 134 -8.91 -52.05 5.10
C SER A 134 -8.20 -51.83 6.46
N VAL A 135 -8.73 -52.57 7.45
CA VAL A 135 -8.17 -53.14 8.70
C VAL A 135 -7.67 -52.28 9.86
N ARG A 136 -8.31 -52.60 11.00
CA ARG A 136 -8.08 -52.26 12.40
C ARG A 136 -6.83 -52.94 12.99
N ALA A 137 -6.11 -52.23 13.86
CA ALA A 137 -5.36 -52.82 14.98
C ALA A 137 -5.24 -51.84 16.16
N THR A 138 -5.71 -52.27 17.32
CA THR A 138 -5.31 -51.81 18.67
C THR A 138 -4.16 -52.72 19.18
N PRO A 139 -3.39 -52.46 20.27
CA PRO A 139 -3.71 -51.60 21.43
C PRO A 139 -2.49 -50.87 22.10
N SER A 140 -2.80 -50.22 23.22
CA SER A 140 -1.98 -50.15 24.46
C SER A 140 -1.33 -48.81 24.85
N SER A 141 -1.56 -48.51 26.12
CA SER A 141 -1.14 -47.38 26.94
C SER A 141 0.37 -47.33 27.19
N THR A 142 0.97 -46.13 27.16
CA THR A 142 1.98 -45.74 28.16
C THR A 142 2.01 -44.21 28.29
N LEU A 143 2.04 -43.77 29.55
CA LEU A 143 2.12 -42.41 30.08
C LEU A 143 3.30 -41.60 29.50
N ALA A 144 3.04 -40.38 29.01
CA ALA A 144 4.05 -39.32 28.94
C ALA A 144 3.37 -37.94 29.06
N SER A 145 3.89 -37.17 30.01
CA SER A 145 3.46 -35.86 30.52
C SER A 145 3.38 -34.75 29.46
N GLN A 146 2.27 -34.02 29.46
CA GLN A 146 2.16 -32.70 28.81
C GLN A 146 2.77 -31.61 29.69
N PRO A 147 3.43 -30.58 29.13
CA PRO A 147 3.59 -29.31 29.81
C PRO A 147 2.35 -28.42 29.58
N GLU A 148 1.91 -27.83 30.68
CA GLU A 148 0.80 -26.89 30.88
C GLU A 148 0.73 -25.77 29.82
N ARG A 149 -0.49 -25.49 29.35
CA ARG A 149 -0.81 -24.26 28.59
C ARG A 149 -0.98 -23.11 29.58
N PRO A 150 -0.41 -21.92 29.34
CA PRO A 150 -0.81 -20.75 30.11
C PRO A 150 -2.24 -20.38 29.73
N VAL A 151 -3.09 -20.39 30.73
CA VAL A 151 -4.40 -19.76 30.75
C VAL A 151 -4.27 -18.28 30.40
N SER A 152 -4.91 -17.85 29.31
CA SER A 152 -5.34 -16.47 29.11
C SER A 152 -6.86 -16.48 29.07
N ASP A 153 -7.43 -16.04 30.17
CA ASP A 153 -8.80 -15.57 30.29
C ASP A 153 -8.90 -14.28 29.46
N ASP A 154 -9.62 -14.34 28.36
CA ASP A 154 -10.42 -13.24 27.81
C ASP A 154 -11.34 -13.84 26.73
N SER A 155 -12.53 -14.22 27.20
CA SER A 155 -13.83 -13.94 26.55
C SER A 155 -13.76 -12.65 25.72
N ASP A 156 -14.24 -12.51 24.50
CA ASP A 156 -15.38 -13.16 23.85
C ASP A 156 -15.17 -13.12 22.33
N ASN A 157 -15.82 -14.03 21.64
CA ASN A 157 -15.65 -14.33 20.22
C ASN A 157 -16.25 -13.21 19.33
N THR A 158 -15.44 -12.36 18.69
CA THR A 158 -15.89 -11.55 17.54
C THR A 158 -14.93 -11.67 16.36
N ASP A 159 -15.49 -12.20 15.26
CA ASP A 159 -14.90 -12.38 13.94
C ASP A 159 -14.39 -11.04 13.38
N SER A 160 -13.10 -10.79 13.49
CA SER A 160 -12.42 -9.49 13.34
C SER A 160 -11.76 -9.30 11.98
N GLU A 161 -12.49 -9.50 10.88
CA GLU A 161 -12.06 -8.99 9.55
C GLU A 161 -12.35 -7.48 9.38
N GLU A 162 -13.21 -6.88 10.22
CA GLU A 162 -13.63 -5.46 10.15
C GLU A 162 -12.66 -4.52 10.90
N GLU A 163 -11.85 -5.04 11.83
CA GLU A 163 -10.99 -4.23 12.71
C GLU A 163 -9.90 -3.45 11.95
N GLY A 164 -9.44 -3.91 10.78
CA GLY A 164 -8.44 -3.22 9.97
C GLY A 164 -9.02 -2.11 9.08
N TYR A 165 -10.21 -2.33 8.51
CA TYR A 165 -10.74 -1.46 7.44
C TYR A 165 -11.25 -0.12 7.98
N ASP A 166 -11.96 -0.14 9.10
CA ASP A 166 -12.49 1.08 9.71
C ASP A 166 -11.43 1.80 10.55
N SER A 167 -10.48 1.06 11.13
CA SER A 167 -9.35 1.65 11.86
C SER A 167 -8.36 2.35 10.94
N ASP A 168 -8.15 1.86 9.72
CA ASP A 168 -7.29 2.52 8.73
C ASP A 168 -7.81 3.91 8.34
N VAL A 169 -9.12 4.03 8.12
CA VAL A 169 -9.76 5.33 7.82
C VAL A 169 -9.68 6.27 9.02
N GLN A 170 -9.86 5.76 10.24
CA GLN A 170 -9.70 6.58 11.45
C GLN A 170 -8.25 7.03 11.65
N HIS A 171 -7.29 6.15 11.39
CA HIS A 171 -5.87 6.47 11.47
C HIS A 171 -5.47 7.51 10.42
N ASP A 172 -6.03 7.42 9.21
CA ASP A 172 -5.83 8.39 8.13
C ASP A 172 -6.33 9.78 8.51
N ARG A 173 -7.49 9.89 9.18
CA ARG A 173 -8.01 11.16 9.70
C ARG A 173 -7.10 11.82 10.72
N ASN A 174 -6.35 11.00 11.47
CA ASN A 174 -5.40 11.45 12.48
C ASN A 174 -3.98 11.61 11.89
N MET A 175 -3.79 11.29 10.62
CA MET A 175 -2.49 11.39 9.94
C MET A 175 -2.29 12.83 9.49
N ASP A 176 -1.27 13.50 10.05
CA ASP A 176 -0.89 14.83 9.60
C ASP A 176 -0.09 14.74 8.30
N TYR A 177 -0.81 14.68 7.19
CA TYR A 177 -0.24 14.68 5.85
C TYR A 177 0.62 15.93 5.60
N ASN A 178 0.25 17.09 6.13
CA ASN A 178 1.05 18.31 5.98
C ASN A 178 2.41 18.19 6.65
N ALA A 179 2.49 17.57 7.83
CA ALA A 179 3.77 17.30 8.48
C ALA A 179 4.66 16.37 7.61
N ARG A 180 4.09 15.34 6.97
CA ARG A 180 4.86 14.46 6.07
C ARG A 180 5.29 15.13 4.76
N ILE A 181 4.47 16.02 4.19
CA ILE A 181 4.82 16.84 3.02
C ILE A 181 5.94 17.84 3.36
N LEU A 182 5.93 18.39 4.58
CA LEU A 182 6.87 19.42 5.04
C LEU A 182 8.17 18.88 5.62
N ILE A 183 8.28 17.56 5.85
CA ILE A 183 9.58 16.91 6.07
C ILE A 183 10.34 17.03 4.75
N ASN A 184 11.02 18.18 4.58
CA ASN A 184 12.17 18.26 3.70
C ASN A 184 13.02 17.06 4.08
N PRO A 185 13.25 16.11 3.17
CA PRO A 185 14.12 15.04 3.51
C PRO A 185 15.44 15.67 3.94
N VAL A 186 16.00 15.21 5.05
CA VAL A 186 17.43 15.42 5.31
C VAL A 186 18.27 14.93 4.12
N ARG A 187 17.68 14.08 3.25
CA ARG A 187 18.17 13.73 1.90
C ARG A 187 18.51 15.04 1.16
N THR A 188 19.81 15.26 0.98
CA THR A 188 20.42 16.52 0.55
C THR A 188 19.74 17.12 -0.69
N LYS A 189 19.58 18.45 -0.68
CA LYS A 189 19.21 19.26 -1.86
C LYS A 189 20.40 19.47 -2.81
N ASP A 190 21.34 18.54 -2.86
CA ASP A 190 22.63 18.72 -3.55
C ASP A 190 22.70 18.04 -4.92
N ASP A 191 21.59 18.08 -5.66
CA ASP A 191 21.58 17.84 -7.12
C ASP A 191 20.85 18.96 -7.86
N LYS A 192 21.05 20.21 -7.42
CA LYS A 192 20.97 21.33 -8.35
C LYS A 192 22.21 21.30 -9.25
N LYS A 193 22.26 20.37 -10.21
CA LYS A 193 22.95 20.66 -11.46
C LYS A 193 22.18 21.80 -12.11
N GLU A 194 22.68 23.00 -11.84
CA GLU A 194 22.41 24.20 -12.61
C GLU A 194 22.46 23.82 -14.10
N ILE A 195 21.29 23.70 -14.73
CA ILE A 195 21.21 23.65 -16.18
C ILE A 195 21.71 25.02 -16.63
N ARG A 196 23.02 25.12 -16.87
CA ARG A 196 23.64 26.27 -17.52
C ARG A 196 22.92 26.44 -18.85
N ARG A 197 22.04 27.44 -18.91
CA ARG A 197 21.43 27.88 -20.16
C ARG A 197 22.58 28.30 -21.08
N PRO A 198 22.63 27.81 -22.33
CA PRO A 198 23.64 28.28 -23.26
C PRO A 198 23.43 29.77 -23.53
N PRO A 199 24.50 30.55 -23.76
CA PRO A 199 24.37 31.98 -23.97
C PRO A 199 23.65 32.25 -25.29
N THR A 200 22.41 32.75 -25.21
CA THR A 200 21.67 33.23 -26.37
C THR A 200 22.26 34.56 -26.83
N THR A 201 22.99 34.54 -27.93
CA THR A 201 23.28 35.73 -28.72
C THR A 201 22.10 36.05 -29.65
N THR A 202 21.94 37.35 -29.90
CA THR A 202 21.09 38.03 -30.89
C THR A 202 19.68 38.47 -30.49
N ASN A 203 19.60 39.80 -30.36
CA ASN A 203 18.44 40.69 -30.33
C ASN A 203 17.32 40.31 -31.32
N ARG A 204 16.11 40.06 -30.80
CA ARG A 204 14.84 40.51 -31.42
C ARG A 204 13.82 40.88 -30.33
N ARG A 205 13.15 42.02 -30.54
CA ARG A 205 12.20 42.68 -29.63
C ARG A 205 11.00 41.78 -29.28
N PRO A 206 10.43 41.85 -28.06
CA PRO A 206 9.28 41.05 -27.68
C PRO A 206 7.97 41.66 -28.22
N MET A 207 7.14 40.83 -28.85
CA MET A 207 5.72 41.13 -29.07
C MET A 207 4.94 40.92 -27.77
N HIS A 208 4.20 41.94 -27.34
CA HIS A 208 3.25 41.85 -26.22
C HIS A 208 2.07 40.93 -26.58
N LEU A 209 2.00 39.75 -25.96
CA LEU A 209 0.77 38.96 -25.91
C LEU A 209 0.16 39.09 -24.51
N LYS A 210 -1.00 39.74 -24.42
CA LYS A 210 -1.76 39.90 -23.17
C LYS A 210 -2.21 38.54 -22.65
N VAL A 211 -1.55 38.04 -21.60
CA VAL A 211 -2.03 36.93 -20.78
C VAL A 211 -3.17 37.45 -19.90
N LYS A 212 -4.42 37.10 -20.23
CA LYS A 212 -5.53 37.24 -19.28
C LYS A 212 -5.40 36.10 -18.26
N THR A 213 -5.35 36.48 -16.99
CA THR A 213 -5.11 35.64 -15.81
C THR A 213 -6.18 34.54 -15.67
N THR A 214 -5.73 33.29 -15.54
CA THR A 214 -6.49 32.05 -15.38
C THR A 214 -7.45 32.02 -14.17
N GLN A 215 -7.39 33.02 -13.28
CA GLN A 215 -8.21 33.07 -12.07
C GLN A 215 -9.68 33.45 -12.30
N GLN A 216 -10.03 34.11 -13.41
CA GLN A 216 -11.43 34.51 -13.66
C GLN A 216 -12.29 33.35 -14.18
N LYS A 217 -11.72 32.44 -14.99
CA LYS A 217 -12.43 31.27 -15.53
C LYS A 217 -12.86 30.28 -14.45
N VAL A 218 -12.10 30.14 -13.36
CA VAL A 218 -12.41 29.21 -12.26
C VAL A 218 -13.58 29.72 -11.41
N LYS A 219 -13.77 31.05 -11.31
CA LYS A 219 -14.91 31.63 -10.57
C LYS A 219 -16.24 31.48 -11.31
N ASP A 220 -16.22 31.54 -12.64
CA ASP A 220 -17.44 31.45 -13.46
C ASP A 220 -17.97 30.01 -13.53
N GLU A 221 -17.08 29.00 -13.60
CA GLU A 221 -17.44 27.57 -13.55
C GLU A 221 -18.06 27.17 -12.18
N LEU A 222 -17.50 27.69 -11.07
CA LEU A 222 -18.01 27.41 -9.72
C LEU A 222 -19.37 28.09 -9.44
N ALA A 223 -19.68 29.19 -10.13
CA ALA A 223 -20.99 29.84 -10.07
C ALA A 223 -22.07 29.02 -10.79
N LEU A 224 -21.72 28.36 -11.90
CA LEU A 224 -22.64 27.55 -12.70
C LEU A 224 -23.10 26.28 -11.94
N VAL A 225 -22.17 25.62 -11.25
CA VAL A 225 -22.46 24.42 -10.43
C VAL A 225 -23.38 24.75 -9.24
N LYS A 226 -23.26 25.95 -8.67
CA LYS A 226 -24.13 26.41 -7.57
C LYS A 226 -25.55 26.75 -8.02
N VAL A 227 -25.76 27.12 -9.29
CA VAL A 227 -27.10 27.34 -9.85
C VAL A 227 -27.79 26.01 -10.17
N ALA A 228 -27.05 25.03 -10.68
CA ALA A 228 -27.58 23.69 -10.97
C ALA A 228 -28.11 22.99 -9.70
N LEU A 229 -27.37 23.06 -8.59
CA LEU A 229 -27.75 22.50 -7.29
C LEU A 229 -28.99 23.16 -6.64
N LYS A 230 -29.35 24.39 -7.04
CA LYS A 230 -30.52 25.11 -6.52
C LYS A 230 -31.81 24.88 -7.32
N SER A 231 -31.74 24.19 -8.46
CA SER A 231 -32.87 24.07 -9.40
C SER A 231 -33.74 22.82 -9.24
N GLY A 232 -33.49 21.96 -8.23
CA GLY A 232 -34.41 20.88 -7.86
C GLY A 232 -34.62 19.76 -8.91
N LEU A 233 -33.85 19.75 -10.00
CA LEU A 233 -33.86 18.67 -11.00
C LEU A 233 -32.93 17.53 -10.55
N GLY A 234 -33.30 16.82 -9.49
CA GLY A 234 -32.38 15.86 -8.85
C GLY A 234 -33.01 14.65 -8.16
N LEU A 235 -34.29 14.32 -8.41
CA LEU A 235 -34.94 13.19 -7.74
C LEU A 235 -35.69 12.21 -8.66
N GLY A 236 -35.58 12.34 -9.99
CA GLY A 236 -36.33 11.49 -10.94
C GLY A 236 -35.58 10.30 -11.53
N LEU A 237 -34.25 10.22 -11.44
CA LEU A 237 -33.47 9.30 -12.28
C LEU A 237 -32.76 8.15 -11.56
N LEU A 238 -32.83 8.05 -10.23
CA LEU A 238 -32.28 6.88 -9.51
C LEU A 238 -33.19 5.64 -9.57
N SER A 239 -34.44 5.76 -10.03
CA SER A 239 -35.40 4.64 -10.07
C SER A 239 -35.29 3.78 -11.34
N ALA A 240 -34.53 4.21 -12.36
CA ALA A 240 -34.49 3.53 -13.66
C ALA A 240 -33.34 2.52 -13.83
N MET A 241 -32.38 2.43 -12.91
CA MET A 241 -31.23 1.51 -12.99
C MET A 241 -31.36 0.25 -12.12
N GLN A 242 -32.54 -0.04 -11.57
CA GLN A 242 -32.81 -1.20 -10.71
C GLN A 242 -33.79 -2.21 -11.34
N ARG A 243 -33.84 -2.35 -12.66
CA ARG A 243 -34.68 -3.35 -13.32
C ARG A 243 -33.90 -4.05 -14.43
N HIS A 244 -33.12 -5.06 -14.05
CA HIS A 244 -32.93 -6.33 -14.77
C HIS A 244 -31.97 -7.22 -13.99
N SER A 245 -32.50 -7.95 -12.99
CA SER A 245 -32.03 -9.28 -12.59
C SER A 245 -33.04 -9.84 -11.59
N SER A 246 -33.99 -10.62 -12.07
CA SER A 246 -34.93 -11.37 -11.23
C SER A 246 -34.82 -12.84 -11.59
N THR A 247 -34.06 -13.57 -10.79
CA THR A 247 -34.35 -14.96 -10.39
C THR A 247 -33.83 -15.14 -8.97
N ASP A 248 -34.77 -15.13 -8.04
CA ASP A 248 -34.81 -15.75 -6.71
C ASP A 248 -33.49 -16.01 -5.96
N ASP A 249 -33.25 -15.17 -4.95
CA ASP A 249 -32.74 -15.60 -3.64
C ASP A 249 -33.19 -14.56 -2.60
N ALA A 250 -34.14 -14.94 -1.75
CA ALA A 250 -34.58 -14.13 -0.62
C ALA A 250 -33.48 -14.13 0.45
N LEU A 251 -32.58 -13.14 0.39
CA LEU A 251 -31.50 -12.96 1.35
C LEU A 251 -31.82 -11.86 2.36
N ASP A 252 -31.73 -12.27 3.63
CA ASP A 252 -31.68 -11.50 4.87
C ASP A 252 -31.32 -10.02 4.71
N HIS A 253 -32.29 -9.13 4.98
CA HIS A 253 -32.14 -7.68 4.94
C HIS A 253 -31.26 -7.11 6.07
N ASN A 254 -30.68 -7.95 6.95
CA ASN A 254 -29.85 -7.52 8.06
C ASN A 254 -28.36 -7.88 7.92
N ALA A 255 -27.95 -8.49 6.80
CA ALA A 255 -26.54 -8.77 6.55
C ALA A 255 -25.80 -7.49 6.12
N LYS A 256 -24.91 -6.98 6.98
CA LYS A 256 -23.95 -5.92 6.60
C LYS A 256 -23.18 -6.36 5.34
N PRO A 257 -22.99 -5.50 4.34
CA PRO A 257 -22.22 -5.86 3.14
C PRO A 257 -20.79 -6.20 3.55
N ARG A 258 -20.41 -7.48 3.44
CA ARG A 258 -19.04 -7.95 3.69
C ARG A 258 -18.11 -7.24 2.69
N GLY A 259 -17.09 -6.55 3.17
CA GLY A 259 -16.12 -5.84 2.32
C GLY A 259 -15.51 -6.77 1.27
N ARG A 260 -15.32 -6.30 0.03
CA ARG A 260 -14.84 -7.15 -1.08
C ARG A 260 -13.31 -7.32 -1.05
N ILE A 261 -12.63 -6.45 -0.31
CA ILE A 261 -11.17 -6.46 -0.14
C ILE A 261 -10.78 -7.45 0.96
N VAL A 262 -10.10 -8.52 0.59
CA VAL A 262 -9.59 -9.53 1.55
C VAL A 262 -8.29 -9.02 2.18
N GLY A 263 -7.27 -8.76 1.37
CA GLY A 263 -6.00 -8.25 1.87
C GLY A 263 -4.87 -8.35 0.84
N LEU A 264 -3.75 -7.70 1.18
CA LEU A 264 -2.46 -7.95 0.56
C LEU A 264 -1.51 -8.46 1.64
N LYS A 265 -0.68 -9.43 1.26
CA LYS A 265 0.42 -9.92 2.08
C LYS A 265 1.73 -9.64 1.37
N LEU A 266 2.66 -8.97 2.05
CA LEU A 266 4.00 -8.75 1.50
C LEU A 266 4.71 -10.10 1.31
N ASP A 267 5.11 -10.39 0.09
CA ASP A 267 5.70 -11.67 -0.32
C ASP A 267 7.21 -11.52 -0.58
N HIS A 268 7.59 -10.45 -1.28
CA HIS A 268 8.99 -10.20 -1.63
C HIS A 268 9.33 -8.71 -1.68
N ILE A 269 10.57 -8.38 -1.34
CA ILE A 269 11.20 -7.09 -1.60
C ILE A 269 12.41 -7.32 -2.52
N HIS A 270 12.37 -6.70 -3.70
CA HIS A 270 13.53 -6.54 -4.55
C HIS A 270 14.13 -5.16 -4.29
N GLY A 271 15.42 -5.13 -3.93
CA GLY A 271 16.12 -3.88 -3.65
C GLY A 271 17.16 -4.10 -2.56
N TYR A 272 18.21 -3.30 -2.61
CA TYR A 272 19.25 -3.26 -1.59
C TYR A 272 19.87 -1.87 -1.57
N ARG A 273 19.96 -1.27 -0.38
CA ARG A 273 20.53 0.08 -0.23
C ARG A 273 22.06 0.01 -0.08
N GLY A 274 22.75 0.00 -1.22
CA GLY A 274 24.22 -0.01 -1.27
C GLY A 274 24.88 1.31 -1.68
N PHE A 275 24.15 2.27 -2.26
CA PHE A 275 24.76 3.46 -2.86
C PHE A 275 25.32 4.43 -1.80
N ASP A 276 24.59 4.68 -0.73
CA ASP A 276 24.91 5.66 0.33
C ASP A 276 24.97 5.06 1.75
N CYS A 277 24.85 3.74 1.89
CA CYS A 277 25.04 3.02 3.15
C CYS A 277 26.16 1.98 3.01
N ARG A 278 26.77 1.59 4.13
CA ARG A 278 27.87 0.61 4.19
C ARG A 278 27.62 -0.35 5.36
N ASP A 279 28.24 -1.51 5.30
CA ASP A 279 28.30 -2.49 6.39
C ASP A 279 26.90 -2.86 6.95
N ASN A 280 25.99 -3.20 6.04
CA ASN A 280 24.57 -3.42 6.34
C ASN A 280 24.05 -4.75 5.75
N LEU A 281 24.92 -5.73 5.53
CA LEU A 281 24.59 -7.08 5.06
C LEU A 281 25.30 -8.10 5.93
N PHE A 282 24.55 -8.98 6.59
CA PHE A 282 25.09 -9.95 7.54
C PHE A 282 24.49 -11.34 7.35
N TYR A 283 25.28 -12.37 7.65
CA TYR A 283 24.75 -13.72 7.84
C TYR A 283 24.12 -13.86 9.24
N LEU A 284 23.04 -14.61 9.33
CA LEU A 284 22.52 -15.11 10.61
C LEU A 284 23.25 -16.39 11.02
N ALA A 285 23.13 -16.78 12.30
CA ALA A 285 23.85 -17.93 12.86
C ALA A 285 23.48 -19.29 12.24
N ASP A 286 22.40 -19.37 11.45
CA ASP A 286 22.04 -20.56 10.68
C ASP A 286 22.95 -20.77 9.44
N ASN A 287 23.69 -19.74 9.02
CA ASN A 287 24.48 -19.69 7.78
C ASN A 287 23.66 -20.01 6.51
N GLU A 288 22.33 -19.90 6.58
CA GLU A 288 21.41 -20.08 5.44
C GLU A 288 20.69 -18.79 5.10
N SER A 289 20.54 -17.93 6.10
CA SER A 289 19.81 -16.69 6.02
C SER A 289 20.76 -15.50 6.08
N ILE A 290 20.45 -14.49 5.28
CA ILE A 290 21.08 -13.17 5.35
C ILE A 290 20.07 -12.13 5.83
N VAL A 291 20.57 -11.08 6.46
CA VAL A 291 19.78 -9.92 6.86
C VAL A 291 20.36 -8.65 6.26
N TYR A 292 19.49 -7.82 5.68
CA TYR A 292 19.85 -6.55 5.05
C TYR A 292 18.67 -5.57 5.02
N PRO A 293 18.91 -4.25 4.90
CA PRO A 293 17.85 -3.28 4.74
C PRO A 293 17.44 -3.09 3.26
N ALA A 294 16.15 -2.88 3.05
CA ALA A 294 15.59 -2.37 1.81
C ALA A 294 14.41 -1.46 2.15
N ALA A 295 14.42 -0.20 1.69
CA ALA A 295 13.49 0.82 2.16
C ALA A 295 13.48 0.92 3.71
N GLY A 296 12.29 1.01 4.30
CA GLY A 296 12.08 0.94 5.76
C GLY A 296 12.01 -0.50 6.30
N ALA A 297 12.34 -1.53 5.50
CA ALA A 297 12.22 -2.93 5.89
C ALA A 297 13.57 -3.55 6.24
N GLY A 298 13.62 -4.25 7.37
CA GLY A 298 14.66 -5.25 7.62
C GLY A 298 14.26 -6.55 6.93
N VAL A 299 15.02 -6.95 5.90
CA VAL A 299 14.75 -8.16 5.11
C VAL A 299 15.59 -9.30 5.66
N ILE A 300 14.93 -10.39 6.03
CA ILE A 300 15.57 -11.68 6.33
C ILE A 300 15.32 -12.58 5.13
N HIS A 301 16.37 -12.96 4.42
CA HIS A 301 16.27 -13.74 3.20
C HIS A 301 16.95 -15.09 3.38
N HIS A 302 16.16 -16.17 3.32
CA HIS A 302 16.67 -17.53 3.27
C HIS A 302 17.13 -17.85 1.85
N ILE A 303 18.44 -17.88 1.61
CA ILE A 303 19.02 -17.89 0.26
C ILE A 303 18.59 -19.12 -0.54
N ARG A 304 18.67 -20.31 0.07
CA ARG A 304 18.35 -21.58 -0.62
C ARG A 304 16.86 -21.75 -0.96
N GLN A 305 15.98 -21.27 -0.09
CA GLN A 305 14.53 -21.39 -0.26
C GLN A 305 13.96 -20.24 -1.10
N GLY A 306 14.69 -19.14 -1.25
CA GLY A 306 14.20 -17.92 -1.91
C GLY A 306 13.09 -17.22 -1.13
N THR A 307 12.87 -17.59 0.14
CA THR A 307 11.81 -17.05 0.98
C THR A 307 12.30 -15.84 1.76
N GLN A 308 11.40 -14.87 1.96
CA GLN A 308 11.70 -13.66 2.72
C GLN A 308 10.76 -13.49 3.92
N LYS A 309 11.31 -12.85 4.94
CA LYS A 309 10.67 -12.45 6.18
C LYS A 309 11.00 -10.96 6.38
N PHE A 310 10.10 -10.20 7.00
CA PHE A 310 10.21 -8.74 7.02
C PHE A 310 10.00 -8.16 8.42
N TYR A 311 10.87 -7.22 8.79
CA TYR A 311 10.69 -6.33 9.92
C TYR A 311 10.27 -4.94 9.41
N LEU A 312 9.00 -4.58 9.59
CA LEU A 312 8.36 -3.39 8.98
C LEU A 312 7.99 -2.30 10.01
N LYS A 313 8.71 -2.20 11.12
CA LYS A 313 8.38 -1.24 12.20
C LYS A 313 9.08 0.11 12.07
N HIS A 314 10.06 0.24 11.19
CA HIS A 314 10.67 1.53 10.90
C HIS A 314 9.69 2.41 10.11
N THR A 315 9.80 3.72 10.33
CA THR A 315 8.94 4.72 9.69
C THR A 315 9.60 5.44 8.53
N ASP A 316 10.89 5.21 8.32
CA ASP A 316 11.70 5.75 7.22
C ASP A 316 12.84 4.76 6.91
N ASP A 317 13.70 5.09 5.96
CA ASP A 317 14.76 4.21 5.47
C ASP A 317 15.68 3.72 6.59
N ILE A 318 16.00 2.43 6.58
CA ILE A 318 17.06 1.87 7.40
C ILE A 318 18.41 2.17 6.73
N ILE A 319 19.30 2.86 7.46
CA ILE A 319 20.60 3.31 6.93
C ILE A 319 21.80 2.68 7.65
N SER A 320 21.57 2.01 8.79
CA SER A 320 22.59 1.23 9.48
C SER A 320 21.99 -0.04 10.08
N MET A 321 22.80 -1.08 10.18
CA MET A 321 22.41 -2.37 10.74
C MET A 321 23.61 -3.01 11.45
N ALA A 322 23.36 -3.76 12.50
CA ALA A 322 24.35 -4.60 13.16
C ALA A 322 23.68 -5.90 13.63
N VAL A 323 24.45 -6.99 13.74
CA VAL A 323 23.97 -8.28 14.24
C VAL A 323 24.83 -8.73 15.40
N HIS A 324 24.18 -9.06 16.52
CA HIS A 324 24.85 -9.60 17.70
C HIS A 324 25.15 -11.09 17.48
N SER A 325 26.44 -11.44 17.53
CA SER A 325 26.95 -12.79 17.31
C SER A 325 27.37 -13.52 18.59
N GLY A 326 27.12 -12.93 19.77
CA GLY A 326 27.52 -13.49 21.05
C GLY A 326 26.80 -14.80 21.42
N LYS A 327 27.45 -15.64 22.22
CA LYS A 327 26.98 -16.99 22.58
C LYS A 327 25.64 -17.00 23.35
N LYS A 328 25.34 -15.95 24.12
CA LYS A 328 24.16 -15.86 24.99
C LYS A 328 22.90 -15.38 24.27
N TYR A 329 23.04 -14.46 23.32
CA TYR A 329 21.92 -13.90 22.56
C TYR A 329 22.23 -14.04 21.08
N LYS A 330 21.84 -15.14 20.44
CA LYS A 330 22.13 -15.30 19.01
C LYS A 330 21.17 -14.45 18.18
N ASN A 331 21.68 -13.91 17.08
CA ASN A 331 20.88 -13.28 16.02
C ASN A 331 20.09 -12.03 16.42
N ILE A 332 20.46 -11.31 17.48
CA ILE A 332 19.78 -10.04 17.76
C ILE A 332 20.22 -9.00 16.73
N VAL A 333 19.26 -8.35 16.07
CA VAL A 333 19.55 -7.33 15.06
C VAL A 333 19.27 -5.95 15.65
N ALA A 334 20.18 -5.01 15.42
CA ALA A 334 19.98 -3.59 15.64
C ALA A 334 19.88 -2.91 14.28
N SER A 335 18.87 -2.07 14.06
CA SER A 335 18.71 -1.28 12.85
C SER A 335 18.39 0.18 13.16
N GLY A 336 19.03 1.09 12.44
CA GLY A 336 18.93 2.54 12.64
C GLY A 336 18.37 3.23 11.40
N GLN A 337 17.38 4.10 11.59
CA GLN A 337 16.75 4.83 10.48
C GLN A 337 17.27 6.25 10.28
N ILE A 338 17.01 6.78 9.08
CA ILE A 338 17.12 8.22 8.78
C ILE A 338 15.89 8.97 9.33
N GLY A 339 16.01 10.29 9.49
CA GLY A 339 14.88 11.16 9.81
C GLY A 339 15.21 12.23 10.84
N GLU A 340 14.30 13.17 11.08
CA GLU A 340 14.49 14.24 12.06
C GLU A 340 14.62 13.69 13.49
N ASN A 341 13.77 12.73 13.83
CA ASN A 341 13.75 12.00 15.11
C ASN A 341 14.03 10.51 14.87
N PRO A 342 15.27 10.15 14.52
CA PRO A 342 15.59 8.79 14.13
C PRO A 342 15.58 7.85 15.36
N THR A 343 15.17 6.61 15.11
CA THR A 343 15.08 5.55 16.11
C THR A 343 16.04 4.42 15.81
N ILE A 344 16.43 3.70 16.86
CA ILE A 344 17.16 2.44 16.77
C ILE A 344 16.22 1.34 17.23
N HIS A 345 16.04 0.32 16.41
CA HIS A 345 15.19 -0.81 16.72
C HIS A 345 16.09 -2.01 17.01
N ILE A 346 15.88 -2.64 18.15
CA ILE A 346 16.49 -3.91 18.51
C ILE A 346 15.41 -4.97 18.34
N TRP A 347 15.66 -6.00 17.53
CA TRP A 347 14.64 -6.98 17.15
C TRP A 347 15.22 -8.36 16.90
N ASP A 348 14.33 -9.36 16.96
CA ASP A 348 14.65 -10.75 16.70
C ASP A 348 14.21 -11.13 15.27
N PRO A 349 15.13 -11.59 14.41
CA PRO A 349 14.83 -11.97 13.02
C PRO A 349 14.05 -13.26 12.89
N GLU A 350 14.06 -14.14 13.91
CA GLU A 350 13.29 -15.39 13.90
C GLU A 350 11.80 -15.10 14.07
N THR A 351 11.48 -14.32 15.12
CA THR A 351 10.11 -14.00 15.54
C THR A 351 9.57 -12.69 14.95
N GLN A 352 10.44 -11.88 14.33
CA GLN A 352 10.14 -10.52 13.81
C GLN A 352 9.65 -9.54 14.88
N ARG A 353 9.88 -9.85 16.17
CA ARG A 353 9.41 -9.02 17.28
C ARG A 353 10.43 -7.93 17.61
N THR A 354 9.91 -6.74 17.89
CA THR A 354 10.69 -5.65 18.48
C THR A 354 10.97 -5.99 19.94
N LEU A 355 12.25 -6.00 20.31
CA LEU A 355 12.73 -6.19 21.67
C LEU A 355 12.90 -4.84 22.39
N SER A 356 13.37 -3.82 21.68
CA SER A 356 13.52 -2.47 22.21
C SER A 356 13.52 -1.42 21.10
N VAL A 357 13.11 -0.21 21.44
CA VAL A 357 13.23 0.97 20.58
C VAL A 357 13.94 2.06 21.36
N LEU A 358 15.10 2.49 20.86
CA LEU A 358 15.87 3.60 21.44
C LEU A 358 15.59 4.86 20.61
N SER A 359 15.23 5.97 21.28
CA SER A 359 14.91 7.23 20.63
C SER A 359 15.37 8.45 21.45
N GLY A 360 15.36 9.63 20.83
CA GLY A 360 15.44 10.93 21.54
C GLY A 360 16.84 11.52 21.75
N LYS A 361 17.91 10.89 21.25
CA LYS A 361 19.28 11.43 21.32
C LYS A 361 19.89 11.76 19.97
N HIS A 362 19.65 10.92 18.97
CA HIS A 362 20.15 11.13 17.61
C HIS A 362 19.30 12.17 16.88
N LYS A 363 19.91 12.83 15.89
CA LYS A 363 19.26 13.77 14.97
C LYS A 363 19.65 13.38 13.56
N ARG A 364 18.76 13.58 12.60
CA ARG A 364 19.00 13.39 11.14
C ARG A 364 19.21 11.95 10.66
N GLY A 365 19.72 11.05 11.49
CA GLY A 365 19.83 9.62 11.22
C GLY A 365 20.73 8.90 12.20
N VAL A 366 20.67 7.58 12.21
CA VAL A 366 21.65 6.72 12.91
C VAL A 366 22.51 6.01 11.87
N CYS A 367 23.71 6.53 11.63
CA CYS A 367 24.54 6.08 10.49
C CYS A 367 25.45 4.88 10.78
N SER A 368 25.61 4.49 12.05
CA SER A 368 26.48 3.38 12.44
C SER A 368 25.96 2.74 13.72
N LEU A 369 26.04 1.41 13.78
CA LEU A 369 25.64 0.58 14.91
C LEU A 369 26.69 -0.50 15.09
N SER A 370 26.93 -0.89 16.34
CA SER A 370 27.71 -2.06 16.71
C SER A 370 27.15 -2.61 18.01
N PHE A 371 27.31 -3.91 18.23
CA PHE A 371 27.04 -4.57 19.49
C PHE A 371 28.27 -4.62 20.39
#